data_AF-A0A9E1SNK2-F1
#
_entry.id   AF-A0A9E1SNK2-F1
#
_cell.length_a   1.000
_cell.length_b   1.000
_cell.length_c   1.000
_cell.angle_alpha   90.00
_cell.angle_beta   90.00
_cell.angle_gamma   90.00
#
_symmetry.space_group_name_H-M   'P 1'
#
loop_
_entity.id
_entity.type
_entity.pdbx_description
1 polymer ?
#
loop_
_entity_poly.entity_id
_entity_poly.type
_entity_poly.pdbx_seq_one_letter_code
_entity_poly.pdbx_strand_id
1 'polypeptide(L)'
;MEDLQNITSVEKKRQNAIKASRTMLLMQWPAYTVLGMVGLILPILGSVDEISLIGTILLITALMQMVIILTYGINPGFGWRLFVMSVTFLAFALIINDWVASFFTIEQILGGYLAGTGGYIVIEGRYSFSSRHIESVVYCGYFAGVMGLMLFTGWPDLTWWSPTLALSLYLLAIGHTARVFVYKEKNLKP
;
A
#
# COMPACT_ATOMS: atom_id res chain seq x y z
N MET A 1 -21.37 -35.65 -5.75
CA MET A 1 -20.02 -35.59 -6.37
C MET A 1 -19.70 -34.20 -6.90
N GLU A 2 -20.68 -33.40 -7.37
CA GLU A 2 -20.49 -31.98 -7.73
C GLU A 2 -20.01 -31.10 -6.57
N ASP A 3 -20.48 -31.31 -5.34
CA ASP A 3 -20.03 -30.52 -4.17
C ASP A 3 -18.53 -30.68 -3.85
N LEU A 4 -17.98 -31.89 -3.98
CA LEU A 4 -16.56 -32.16 -3.76
C LEU A 4 -15.66 -31.54 -4.85
N GLN A 5 -16.15 -31.50 -6.10
CA GLN A 5 -15.47 -30.80 -7.20
C GLN A 5 -15.55 -29.27 -7.06
N ASN A 6 -16.68 -28.74 -6.58
CA ASN A 6 -16.82 -27.31 -6.31
C ASN A 6 -15.91 -26.86 -5.17
N ILE A 7 -15.85 -27.60 -4.05
CA ILE A 7 -14.95 -27.32 -2.92
C ILE A 7 -13.48 -27.30 -3.38
N THR A 8 -13.05 -28.29 -4.17
CA THR A 8 -11.67 -28.34 -4.68
C THR A 8 -11.35 -27.23 -5.69
N SER A 9 -12.32 -26.79 -6.51
CA SER A 9 -12.14 -25.67 -7.43
C SER A 9 -12.01 -24.31 -6.71
N VAL A 10 -12.77 -24.10 -5.64
CA VAL A 10 -12.76 -22.89 -4.80
C VAL A 10 -11.46 -22.83 -4.00
N GLU A 11 -11.03 -23.93 -3.40
CA GLU A 11 -9.75 -24.00 -2.67
C GLU A 11 -8.56 -23.73 -3.60
N LYS A 12 -8.60 -24.22 -4.84
CA LYS A 12 -7.57 -23.97 -5.86
C LYS A 12 -7.53 -22.50 -6.30
N LYS A 13 -8.70 -21.87 -6.50
CA LYS A 13 -8.79 -20.42 -6.78
C LYS A 13 -8.24 -19.59 -5.61
N ARG A 14 -8.55 -19.98 -4.37
CA ARG A 14 -8.03 -19.36 -3.14
C ARG A 14 -6.52 -19.48 -3.04
N GLN A 15 -5.94 -20.65 -3.28
CA GLN A 15 -4.49 -20.85 -3.27
C GLN A 15 -3.78 -20.04 -4.37
N ASN A 16 -4.38 -19.92 -5.56
CA ASN A 16 -3.85 -19.08 -6.63
C ASN A 16 -3.95 -17.59 -6.30
N ALA A 17 -5.03 -17.15 -5.64
CA ALA A 17 -5.17 -15.79 -5.11
C ALA A 17 -4.05 -15.45 -4.13
N ILE A 18 -3.78 -16.36 -3.19
CA ILE A 18 -2.74 -16.24 -2.17
C ILE A 18 -1.36 -16.14 -2.84
N LYS A 19 -1.06 -17.05 -3.77
CA LYS A 19 0.21 -17.01 -4.50
C LYS A 19 0.37 -15.72 -5.30
N ALA A 20 -0.68 -15.24 -5.97
CA ALA A 20 -0.62 -14.01 -6.75
C ALA A 20 -0.49 -12.75 -5.88
N SER A 21 -1.17 -12.68 -4.72
CA SER A 21 -1.09 -11.53 -3.80
C SER A 21 0.28 -11.50 -3.11
N ARG A 22 0.79 -12.69 -2.78
CA ARG A 22 2.16 -12.88 -2.30
C ARG A 22 3.20 -12.40 -3.29
N THR A 23 3.17 -12.85 -4.54
CA THR A 23 4.14 -12.45 -5.56
C THR A 23 4.12 -10.93 -5.80
N MET A 24 2.94 -10.30 -5.73
CA MET A 24 2.81 -8.85 -5.83
C MET A 24 3.54 -8.11 -4.70
N LEU A 25 3.28 -8.44 -3.44
CA LEU A 25 3.96 -7.84 -2.29
C LEU A 25 5.49 -8.07 -2.33
N LEU A 26 5.91 -9.26 -2.77
CA LEU A 26 7.32 -9.64 -2.90
C LEU A 26 8.08 -8.84 -3.96
N MET A 27 7.40 -8.36 -5.00
CA MET A 27 8.05 -7.59 -6.07
C MET A 27 8.15 -6.10 -5.74
N GLN A 28 7.27 -5.58 -4.89
CA GLN A 28 7.17 -4.14 -4.63
C GLN A 28 8.01 -3.65 -3.44
N TRP A 29 8.37 -4.54 -2.51
CA TRP A 29 9.04 -4.15 -1.26
C TRP A 29 10.34 -3.34 -1.44
N PRO A 30 11.23 -3.61 -2.43
CA PRO A 30 12.46 -2.84 -2.58
C PRO A 30 12.12 -1.40 -2.95
N ALA A 31 11.17 -1.21 -3.86
CA ALA A 31 10.78 0.12 -4.30
C ALA A 31 10.07 0.90 -3.21
N TYR A 32 9.16 0.29 -2.45
CA TYR A 32 8.52 0.96 -1.30
C TYR A 32 9.55 1.36 -0.24
N THR A 33 10.54 0.50 0.00
CA THR A 33 11.65 0.85 0.91
C THR A 33 12.45 2.03 0.38
N VAL A 34 12.81 2.03 -0.91
CA VAL A 34 13.59 3.12 -1.53
C VAL A 34 12.79 4.41 -1.55
N LEU A 35 11.54 4.40 -2.01
CA LEU A 35 10.67 5.58 -2.05
C LEU A 35 10.44 6.16 -0.66
N GLY A 36 10.23 5.30 0.34
CA GLY A 36 10.12 5.72 1.74
C GLY A 36 11.41 6.34 2.26
N MET A 37 12.58 5.78 1.95
CA MET A 37 13.86 6.41 2.31
C MET A 37 14.08 7.74 1.60
N VAL A 38 13.75 7.83 0.31
CA VAL A 38 13.88 9.07 -0.49
C VAL A 38 13.02 10.19 0.13
N GLY A 39 11.78 9.89 0.50
CA GLY A 39 10.90 10.88 1.12
C GLY A 39 11.32 11.30 2.54
N LEU A 40 12.08 10.47 3.27
CA LEU A 40 12.70 10.88 4.55
C LEU A 40 13.99 11.67 4.36
N ILE A 41 14.87 11.23 3.48
CA ILE A 41 16.26 11.74 3.39
C ILE A 41 16.29 13.06 2.63
N LEU A 42 15.55 13.19 1.52
CA LEU A 42 15.65 14.39 0.68
C LEU A 42 15.28 15.68 1.43
N PRO A 43 14.19 15.76 2.22
CA PRO A 43 13.88 16.96 3.00
C PRO A 43 14.91 17.30 4.08
N ILE A 44 15.71 16.32 4.52
CA ILE A 44 16.79 16.54 5.50
C ILE A 44 18.04 17.13 4.83
N LEU A 45 18.31 16.74 3.58
CA LEU A 45 19.48 17.19 2.82
C LEU A 45 19.31 18.59 2.21
N GLY A 46 18.08 19.09 2.05
CA GLY A 46 17.82 20.42 1.53
C GLY A 46 16.35 20.76 1.39
N SER A 47 16.05 21.95 0.86
CA SER A 47 14.69 22.37 0.55
C SER A 47 14.14 21.58 -0.63
N VAL A 48 13.06 20.85 -0.42
CA VAL A 48 12.37 20.07 -1.45
C VAL A 48 10.93 20.56 -1.54
N ASP A 49 10.43 20.71 -2.77
CA ASP A 49 9.01 20.95 -2.98
C ASP A 49 8.20 19.70 -2.58
N GLU A 50 7.44 19.82 -1.50
CA GLU A 50 6.72 18.73 -0.87
C GLU A 50 5.67 18.12 -1.82
N ILE A 51 4.99 18.98 -2.58
CA ILE A 51 3.93 18.58 -3.50
C ILE A 51 4.50 17.72 -4.62
N SER A 52 5.58 18.19 -5.26
CA SER A 52 6.26 17.45 -6.31
C SER A 52 6.82 16.12 -5.82
N LEU A 53 7.37 16.07 -4.60
CA LEU A 53 7.90 14.85 -4.01
C LEU A 53 6.79 13.81 -3.76
N ILE A 54 5.70 14.21 -3.09
CA ILE A 54 4.54 13.33 -2.85
C ILE A 54 3.95 12.84 -4.16
N GLY A 55 3.73 13.74 -5.11
CA GLY A 55 3.20 13.39 -6.42
C GLY A 55 4.11 12.39 -7.16
N THR A 56 5.42 12.59 -7.13
CA THR A 56 6.37 11.65 -7.74
C THR A 56 6.31 10.27 -7.09
N ILE A 57 6.27 10.22 -5.75
CA ILE A 57 6.17 8.96 -5.01
C ILE A 57 4.88 8.21 -5.35
N LEU A 58 3.74 8.91 -5.37
CA LEU A 58 2.44 8.32 -5.72
C LEU A 58 2.40 7.85 -7.17
N LEU A 59 2.97 8.62 -8.10
CA LEU A 59 3.04 8.23 -9.51
C LEU A 59 3.86 6.96 -9.71
N ILE A 60 5.06 6.88 -9.12
CA ILE A 60 5.91 5.68 -9.21
C ILE A 60 5.17 4.48 -8.58
N THR A 61 4.51 4.68 -7.44
CA THR A 61 3.72 3.64 -6.77
C THR A 61 2.60 3.11 -7.67
N ALA A 62 1.86 4.01 -8.31
CA ALA A 62 0.76 3.65 -9.21
C ALA A 62 1.26 2.93 -10.48
N LEU A 63 2.35 3.43 -11.10
CA LEU A 63 2.97 2.79 -12.26
C LEU A 63 3.49 1.39 -11.94
N MET A 64 4.07 1.19 -10.76
CA MET A 64 4.48 -0.15 -10.32
C MET A 64 3.30 -1.10 -10.15
N GLN A 65 2.21 -0.64 -9.55
CA GLN A 65 0.98 -1.42 -9.44
C GLN A 65 0.43 -1.78 -10.83
N MET A 66 0.45 -0.83 -11.77
CA MET A 66 0.06 -1.04 -13.16
C MET A 66 0.90 -2.10 -13.86
N VAL A 67 2.23 -2.01 -13.79
CA VAL A 67 3.16 -3.00 -14.40
C VAL A 67 2.85 -4.40 -13.87
N ILE A 68 2.57 -4.54 -12.58
CA ILE A 68 2.22 -5.84 -11.97
C ILE A 68 0.89 -6.33 -12.48
N ILE A 69 -0.13 -5.48 -12.54
CA ILE A 69 -1.45 -5.84 -13.06
C ILE A 69 -1.34 -6.31 -14.52
N LEU A 70 -0.55 -5.62 -15.35
CA LEU A 70 -0.31 -5.99 -16.75
C LEU A 70 0.47 -7.30 -16.89
N THR A 71 1.47 -7.51 -16.04
CA THR A 71 2.33 -8.71 -16.09
C THR A 71 1.59 -9.97 -15.63
N TYR A 72 0.76 -9.85 -14.59
CA TYR A 72 0.05 -10.98 -13.99
C TYR A 72 -1.38 -11.16 -14.51
N GLY A 73 -1.93 -10.19 -15.24
CA GLY A 73 -3.26 -10.28 -15.84
C GLY A 73 -4.40 -10.47 -14.82
N ILE A 74 -5.52 -11.03 -15.30
CA ILE A 74 -6.75 -11.20 -14.52
C ILE A 74 -6.61 -12.44 -13.61
N ASN A 75 -5.94 -12.25 -12.47
CA ASN A 75 -5.83 -13.23 -11.40
C ASN A 75 -6.83 -12.94 -10.27
N PRO A 76 -7.11 -13.90 -9.37
CA PRO A 76 -7.95 -13.63 -8.22
C PRO A 76 -7.41 -12.44 -7.39
N GLY A 77 -8.29 -11.49 -7.07
CA GLY A 77 -7.90 -10.21 -6.45
C GLY A 77 -7.56 -9.09 -7.45
N PHE A 78 -7.64 -9.33 -8.76
CA PHE A 78 -7.40 -8.33 -9.81
C PHE A 78 -8.24 -7.07 -9.61
N GLY A 79 -9.57 -7.19 -9.43
CA GLY A 79 -10.46 -6.04 -9.29
C GLY A 79 -10.08 -5.13 -8.11
N TRP A 80 -9.60 -5.73 -7.01
CA TRP A 80 -9.07 -5.00 -5.86
C TRP A 80 -7.76 -4.30 -6.11
N ARG A 81 -6.81 -4.95 -6.78
CA ARG A 81 -5.54 -4.30 -7.16
C ARG A 81 -5.78 -3.15 -8.13
N LEU A 82 -6.67 -3.36 -9.09
CA LEU A 82 -7.08 -2.34 -10.04
C LEU A 82 -7.69 -1.14 -9.30
N PHE A 83 -8.59 -1.39 -8.36
CA PHE A 83 -9.18 -0.33 -7.53
C PHE A 83 -8.12 0.46 -6.76
N VAL A 84 -7.20 -0.21 -6.05
CA VAL A 84 -6.11 0.46 -5.31
C VAL A 84 -5.20 1.27 -6.23
N MET A 85 -4.88 0.73 -7.42
CA MET A 85 -4.12 1.44 -8.43
C MET A 85 -4.85 2.70 -8.91
N SER A 86 -6.14 2.59 -9.23
CA SER A 86 -6.98 3.72 -9.64
C SER A 86 -7.06 4.79 -8.54
N VAL A 87 -7.22 4.39 -7.27
CA VAL A 87 -7.21 5.31 -6.13
C VAL A 87 -5.85 6.00 -5.97
N THR A 88 -4.75 5.29 -6.21
CA THR A 88 -3.40 5.89 -6.15
C THR A 88 -3.18 6.90 -7.26
N PHE A 89 -3.60 6.60 -8.50
CA PHE A 89 -3.59 7.57 -9.60
C PHE A 89 -4.50 8.77 -9.33
N LEU A 90 -5.67 8.55 -8.73
CA LEU A 90 -6.57 9.63 -8.37
C LEU A 90 -5.94 10.56 -7.33
N ALA A 91 -5.35 10.01 -6.25
CA ALA A 91 -4.66 10.81 -5.25
C ALA A 91 -3.52 11.64 -5.86
N PHE A 92 -2.71 11.03 -6.74
CA PHE A 92 -1.69 11.74 -7.52
C PHE A 92 -2.29 12.90 -8.34
N ALA A 93 -3.35 12.63 -9.11
CA ALA A 93 -3.97 13.64 -9.98
C ALA A 93 -4.57 14.81 -9.18
N LEU A 94 -5.21 14.51 -8.04
CA LEU A 94 -5.78 15.53 -7.16
C LEU A 94 -4.71 16.44 -6.56
N ILE A 95 -3.56 15.88 -6.16
CA ILE A 95 -2.45 16.65 -5.55
C ILE A 95 -1.72 17.49 -6.59
N ILE A 96 -1.40 16.94 -7.77
CA ILE A 96 -0.60 17.67 -8.78
C ILE A 96 -1.40 18.73 -9.51
N ASN A 97 -2.69 18.50 -9.77
CA ASN A 97 -3.52 19.44 -10.54
C ASN A 97 -4.34 20.38 -9.66
N ASP A 98 -4.28 20.22 -8.33
CA ASP A 98 -4.96 21.09 -7.37
C ASP A 98 -6.49 21.18 -7.58
N TRP A 99 -7.11 20.15 -8.17
CA TRP A 99 -8.52 20.16 -8.61
C TRP A 99 -9.53 20.35 -7.49
N VAL A 100 -9.18 19.97 -6.26
CA VAL A 100 -10.06 19.96 -5.10
C VAL A 100 -9.54 20.81 -3.95
N ALA A 101 -8.57 21.70 -4.22
CA ALA A 101 -7.93 22.56 -3.23
C ALA A 101 -8.92 23.43 -2.45
N SER A 102 -10.02 23.81 -3.11
CA SER A 102 -11.09 24.60 -2.48
C SER A 102 -11.92 23.83 -1.44
N PHE A 103 -11.79 22.50 -1.40
CA PHE A 103 -12.57 21.62 -0.54
C PHE A 103 -11.70 20.82 0.42
N PHE A 104 -10.51 20.40 -0.02
CA PHE A 104 -9.62 19.52 0.74
C PHE A 104 -8.18 20.01 0.68
N THR A 105 -7.52 19.96 1.83
CA THR A 105 -6.06 20.18 1.91
C THR A 105 -5.30 18.94 1.46
N ILE A 106 -3.99 19.07 1.19
CA ILE A 106 -3.13 17.95 0.80
C ILE A 106 -3.11 16.88 1.90
N GLU A 107 -3.07 17.30 3.18
CA GLU A 107 -3.15 16.43 4.36
C GLU A 107 -4.43 15.59 4.34
N GLN A 108 -5.56 16.18 3.96
CA GLN A 108 -6.85 15.48 3.90
C GLN A 108 -6.92 14.51 2.73
N ILE A 109 -6.41 14.89 1.56
CA ILE A 109 -6.35 14.00 0.38
C ILE A 109 -5.44 12.80 0.69
N LEU A 110 -4.24 13.05 1.19
CA LEU A 110 -3.26 12.02 1.50
C LEU A 110 -3.69 11.19 2.72
N GLY A 111 -4.29 11.82 3.73
CA GLY A 111 -4.83 11.17 4.91
C GLY A 111 -5.95 10.19 4.54
N GLY A 112 -6.88 10.62 3.67
CA GLY A 112 -7.92 9.75 3.12
C GLY A 112 -7.35 8.58 2.31
N TYR A 113 -6.33 8.84 1.48
CA TYR A 113 -5.62 7.81 0.74
C TYR A 113 -4.97 6.76 1.66
N LEU A 114 -4.21 7.19 2.67
CA LEU A 114 -3.53 6.30 3.63
C LEU A 114 -4.54 5.53 4.48
N ALA A 115 -5.62 6.17 4.94
CA ALA A 115 -6.66 5.51 5.70
C ALA A 115 -7.39 4.44 4.87
N GLY A 116 -7.75 4.78 3.63
CA GLY A 116 -8.42 3.86 2.71
C GLY A 116 -7.54 2.66 2.33
N THR A 117 -6.28 2.91 1.98
CA THR A 117 -5.32 1.84 1.65
C THR A 117 -4.94 1.01 2.88
N GLY A 118 -4.83 1.61 4.06
CA GLY A 118 -4.63 0.91 5.33
C GLY A 118 -5.78 -0.03 5.68
N GLY A 119 -7.02 0.45 5.57
CA GLY A 119 -8.23 -0.37 5.76
C GLY A 119 -8.27 -1.54 4.77
N TYR A 120 -7.92 -1.29 3.52
CA TYR A 120 -7.76 -2.33 2.50
C TYR A 120 -6.74 -3.40 2.92
N ILE A 121 -5.53 -3.01 3.35
CA ILE A 121 -4.49 -3.95 3.78
C ILE A 121 -4.97 -4.81 4.97
N VAL A 122 -5.72 -4.23 5.92
CA VAL A 122 -6.29 -4.98 7.05
C VAL A 122 -7.29 -6.03 6.56
N ILE A 123 -8.19 -5.64 5.66
CA ILE A 123 -9.22 -6.54 5.11
C ILE A 123 -8.55 -7.64 4.28
N GLU A 124 -7.73 -7.28 3.28
CA GLU A 124 -7.03 -8.25 2.44
C GLU A 124 -6.13 -9.17 3.27
N GLY A 125 -5.39 -8.60 4.23
CA GLY A 125 -4.54 -9.33 5.16
C GLY A 125 -5.27 -10.44 5.88
N ARG A 126 -6.48 -10.17 6.40
CA ARG A 126 -7.30 -11.15 7.14
C ARG A 126 -7.98 -12.20 6.26
N TYR A 127 -8.43 -11.83 5.06
CA TYR A 127 -9.22 -12.72 4.20
C TYR A 127 -8.36 -13.53 3.23
N SER A 128 -7.28 -12.95 2.72
CA SER A 128 -6.44 -13.58 1.70
C SER A 128 -5.39 -14.47 2.33
N PHE A 129 -4.72 -14.02 3.38
CA PHE A 129 -3.73 -14.83 4.08
C PHE A 129 -4.43 -15.43 5.30
N SER A 130 -4.57 -16.75 5.43
CA SER A 130 -5.23 -17.40 6.57
C SER A 130 -4.24 -18.13 7.51
N SER A 131 -2.93 -17.87 7.35
CA SER A 131 -1.87 -18.47 8.15
C SER A 131 -1.36 -17.51 9.24
N ARG A 132 -0.78 -18.03 10.32
CA ARG A 132 -0.29 -17.28 11.51
C ARG A 132 0.79 -16.21 11.26
N HIS A 133 1.02 -15.78 10.02
CA HIS A 133 2.01 -14.77 9.63
C HIS A 133 1.39 -13.48 9.05
N ILE A 134 0.07 -13.33 9.17
CA ILE A 134 -0.72 -12.16 8.75
C ILE A 134 -0.47 -10.92 9.62
N GLU A 135 -0.08 -11.13 10.88
CA GLU A 135 -0.10 -10.07 11.90
C GLU A 135 0.69 -8.83 11.47
N SER A 136 1.88 -9.01 10.87
CA SER A 136 2.67 -7.89 10.37
C SER A 136 1.98 -7.11 9.25
N VAL A 137 1.25 -7.79 8.36
CA VAL A 137 0.46 -7.15 7.28
C VAL A 137 -0.69 -6.34 7.88
N VAL A 138 -1.41 -6.92 8.84
CA VAL A 138 -2.51 -6.26 9.50
C VAL A 138 -2.03 -5.06 10.34
N TYR A 139 -0.91 -5.18 11.06
CA TYR A 139 -0.32 -4.06 11.78
C TYR A 139 0.15 -2.94 10.85
N CYS A 140 0.70 -3.28 9.69
CA CYS A 140 1.01 -2.28 8.67
C CYS A 140 -0.24 -1.55 8.17
N GLY A 141 -1.36 -2.28 7.98
CA GLY A 141 -2.63 -1.67 7.61
C GLY A 141 -3.21 -0.76 8.70
N TYR A 142 -3.14 -1.17 9.98
CA TYR A 142 -3.52 -0.31 11.11
C TYR A 142 -2.63 0.92 11.23
N PHE A 143 -1.32 0.75 11.05
CA PHE A 143 -0.38 1.86 11.04
C PHE A 143 -0.74 2.87 9.97
N ALA A 144 -0.94 2.44 8.73
CA ALA A 144 -1.41 3.31 7.63
C ALA A 144 -2.73 4.01 7.94
N GLY A 145 -3.68 3.28 8.54
CA GLY A 145 -4.96 3.81 9.02
C GLY A 145 -4.80 4.96 10.01
N VAL A 146 -3.98 4.75 11.05
CA VAL A 146 -3.70 5.74 12.08
C VAL A 146 -2.97 6.95 11.51
N MET A 147 -1.91 6.73 10.71
CA MET A 147 -1.19 7.79 10.01
C MET A 147 -2.12 8.63 9.13
N GLY A 148 -3.01 7.97 8.39
CA GLY A 148 -4.00 8.62 7.53
C GLY A 148 -5.00 9.46 8.32
N LEU A 149 -5.53 8.93 9.43
CA LEU A 149 -6.42 9.68 10.32
C LEU A 149 -5.72 10.87 10.98
N MET A 150 -4.46 10.70 11.40
CA MET A 150 -3.68 11.78 12.01
C MET A 150 -3.46 12.93 11.02
N LEU A 151 -3.10 12.64 9.77
CA LEU A 151 -3.04 13.65 8.71
C LEU A 151 -4.41 14.28 8.43
N PHE A 152 -5.44 13.45 8.26
CA PHE A 152 -6.77 13.93 7.88
C PHE A 152 -7.39 14.87 8.92
N THR A 153 -7.16 14.59 10.20
CA THR A 153 -7.69 15.38 11.32
C THR A 153 -6.75 16.50 11.77
N GLY A 154 -5.50 16.50 11.32
CA GLY A 154 -4.46 17.40 11.79
C GLY A 154 -4.02 17.15 13.25
N TRP A 155 -4.36 16.00 13.84
CA TRP A 155 -4.01 15.67 15.22
C TRP A 155 -3.11 14.41 15.27
N PRO A 156 -2.00 14.43 16.01
CA PRO A 156 -1.46 15.51 16.82
C PRO A 156 -0.80 16.60 15.96
N ASP A 157 -0.95 17.86 16.39
CA ASP A 157 -0.26 19.00 15.79
C ASP A 157 1.20 18.97 16.23
N LEU A 158 2.04 18.41 15.37
CA LEU A 158 3.48 18.27 15.57
C LEU A 158 4.17 18.98 14.41
N THR A 159 5.08 19.90 14.70
CA THR A 159 5.82 20.70 13.70
C THR A 159 6.63 19.88 12.68
N TRP A 160 6.90 18.61 12.98
CA TRP A 160 7.64 17.68 12.13
C TRP A 160 6.71 16.70 11.39
N TRP A 161 5.39 16.75 11.65
CA TRP A 161 4.39 15.87 11.07
C TRP A 161 3.90 16.38 9.73
N SER A 162 4.68 16.11 8.69
CA SER A 162 4.33 16.49 7.32
C SER A 162 3.65 15.34 6.54
N PRO A 163 2.85 15.66 5.51
CA PRO A 163 2.33 14.68 4.55
C PRO A 163 3.40 13.75 3.98
N THR A 164 4.57 14.29 3.62
CA THR A 164 5.69 13.50 3.10
C THR A 164 6.24 12.53 4.13
N LEU A 165 6.43 12.98 5.37
CA LEU A 165 6.91 12.10 6.44
C LEU A 165 5.95 10.92 6.61
N ALA A 166 4.65 11.18 6.63
CA ALA A 166 3.64 10.16 6.82
C ALA A 166 3.58 9.14 5.68
N LEU A 167 3.61 9.60 4.43
CA LEU A 167 3.67 8.72 3.25
C LEU A 167 4.95 7.88 3.26
N SER A 168 6.08 8.49 3.62
CA SER A 168 7.39 7.82 3.65
C SER A 168 7.44 6.72 4.70
N LEU A 169 6.97 7.00 5.92
CA LEU A 169 6.87 6.01 6.99
C LEU A 169 5.94 4.86 6.62
N TYR A 170 4.81 5.16 5.96
CA TYR A 170 3.91 4.13 5.44
C TYR A 170 4.61 3.23 4.42
N LEU A 171 5.31 3.79 3.44
CA LEU A 171 6.02 2.99 2.43
C LEU A 171 7.15 2.15 3.03
N LEU A 172 7.86 2.67 4.03
CA LEU A 172 8.84 1.89 4.79
C LEU A 172 8.19 0.75 5.57
N ALA A 173 7.03 1.00 6.20
CA ALA A 173 6.29 -0.03 6.92
C ALA A 173 5.83 -1.15 5.97
N ILE A 174 5.33 -0.82 4.78
CA ILE A 174 4.97 -1.81 3.76
C ILE A 174 6.21 -2.58 3.30
N GLY A 175 7.29 -1.87 2.96
CA GLY A 175 8.55 -2.47 2.49
C GLY A 175 9.13 -3.44 3.53
N HIS A 176 9.15 -3.04 4.80
CA HIS A 176 9.59 -3.90 5.90
C HIS A 176 8.69 -5.13 6.07
N THR A 177 7.37 -4.92 6.06
CA THR A 177 6.39 -5.99 6.25
C THR A 177 6.48 -7.04 5.15
N ALA A 178 6.58 -6.60 3.90
CA ALA A 178 6.77 -7.48 2.76
C ALA A 178 8.11 -8.22 2.85
N ARG A 179 9.20 -7.55 3.27
CA ARG A 179 10.50 -8.21 3.53
C ARG A 179 10.38 -9.32 4.58
N VAL A 180 9.80 -9.03 5.75
CA VAL A 180 9.64 -10.01 6.85
C VAL A 180 8.83 -11.22 6.38
N PHE A 181 7.81 -10.99 5.56
CA PHE A 181 7.03 -12.07 4.96
C PHE A 181 7.87 -12.99 4.05
N VAL A 182 8.80 -12.44 3.26
CA VAL A 182 9.77 -13.22 2.44
C VAL A 182 10.63 -14.12 3.32
N TYR A 183 11.22 -13.53 4.37
CA TYR A 183 12.21 -14.22 5.20
C TYR A 183 11.59 -15.36 6.01
N LYS A 184 10.41 -15.13 6.60
CA LYS A 184 9.70 -16.17 7.34
C LYS A 184 9.33 -17.35 6.44
N GLU A 185 9.01 -17.13 5.16
CA GLU A 185 8.72 -18.22 4.22
C GLU A 185 9.94 -19.08 3.91
N LYS A 186 11.09 -18.46 3.61
CA LYS A 186 12.31 -19.20 3.29
C LYS A 186 12.71 -20.17 4.41
N ASN A 187 12.41 -19.80 5.66
CA ASN A 187 12.72 -20.58 6.85
C ASN A 187 11.64 -21.62 7.22
N LEU A 188 10.50 -21.66 6.52
CA LEU A 188 9.39 -22.60 6.75
C LEU A 188 9.29 -23.70 5.69
N LYS A 189 10.15 -23.67 4.65
CA LYS A 189 10.34 -24.81 3.76
C LYS A 189 11.42 -25.71 4.34
N PRO A 190 11.10 -26.95 4.79
CA PRO A 190 12.11 -27.96 5.04
C PRO A 190 12.85 -28.31 3.74
#